data_AF-A0AA35QWD9-F1
#
_entry.id   AF-A0AA35QWD9-F1
#
_cell.length_a   1.000
_cell.length_b   1.000
_cell.length_c   1.000
_cell.angle_alpha   90.00
_cell.angle_beta   90.00
_cell.angle_gamma   90.00
#
_symmetry.space_group_name_H-M   'P 1'
#
loop_
_entity.id
_entity.type
_entity.pdbx_description
1 polymer ?
#
loop_
_entity_poly.entity_id
_entity_poly.type
_entity_poly.pdbx_seq_one_letter_code
_entity_poly.pdbx_strand_id
1 'polypeptide(L)'
;MFFSRKNMISPQFPPPSKVSFHFCIDTELETVTATGIANDKTAATRASGWKIYHLDPQLEEMLQVERDVLDMVKKVEKSLSNLSQCATCPIPSDVLDGLGEIIEGNVARSNRIISHLETTRTKMVKLLDHRPTVLDLLSKSSTNKRSSPFHSLPHKLRT
;
A
#
# COMPACT_ATOMS: atom_id res chain seq x y z
N MET A 1 14.65 -14.39 -11.67
CA MET A 1 14.38 -15.17 -10.44
C MET A 1 12.90 -15.08 -10.14
N PHE A 2 12.15 -16.12 -10.50
CA PHE A 2 10.69 -16.19 -10.32
C PHE A 2 10.38 -16.66 -8.90
N PHE A 3 9.76 -15.82 -8.08
CA PHE A 3 9.20 -16.30 -6.82
C PHE A 3 7.97 -17.16 -7.12
N SER A 4 8.16 -18.46 -6.90
CA SER A 4 7.19 -19.53 -7.10
C SER A 4 5.92 -19.30 -6.29
N ARG A 5 4.78 -19.05 -6.97
CA ARG A 5 3.44 -18.83 -6.40
C ARG A 5 2.83 -20.04 -5.66
N LYS A 6 3.59 -21.11 -5.36
CA LYS A 6 3.00 -22.40 -4.94
C LYS A 6 2.91 -22.65 -3.44
N ASN A 7 3.40 -21.77 -2.57
CA ASN A 7 3.37 -22.00 -1.11
C ASN A 7 2.95 -20.79 -0.25
N MET A 8 2.27 -19.78 -0.81
CA MET A 8 1.54 -18.84 0.02
C MET A 8 0.18 -19.44 0.35
N ILE A 9 0.08 -20.04 1.53
CA ILE A 9 -1.19 -20.18 2.24
C ILE A 9 -1.69 -18.74 2.41
N SER A 10 -2.51 -18.27 1.48
CA SER A 10 -3.24 -17.02 1.65
C SER A 10 -4.04 -17.19 2.94
N PRO A 11 -3.83 -16.35 3.97
CA PRO A 11 -4.78 -16.29 5.06
C PRO A 11 -6.10 -15.97 4.39
N GLN A 12 -7.12 -16.84 4.57
CA GLN A 12 -8.47 -16.51 4.15
C GLN A 12 -8.90 -15.29 4.95
N PHE A 13 -8.61 -14.11 4.44
CA PHE A 13 -9.23 -12.89 4.91
C PHE A 13 -10.67 -12.93 4.39
N PRO A 14 -11.65 -12.69 5.26
CA PRO A 14 -13.04 -12.73 4.85
C PRO A 14 -13.24 -11.75 3.67
N PRO A 15 -14.03 -12.13 2.65
CA PRO A 15 -14.34 -11.23 1.55
C PRO A 15 -14.95 -9.94 2.12
N PRO A 16 -14.70 -8.77 1.50
CA PRO A 16 -15.20 -7.50 2.00
C PRO A 16 -16.72 -7.41 1.80
N SER A 17 -17.50 -8.11 2.63
CA SER A 17 -18.92 -7.91 2.74
C SER A 17 -19.15 -6.63 3.54
N LYS A 18 -19.44 -5.53 2.84
CA LYS A 18 -19.95 -4.26 3.40
C LYS A 18 -19.14 -3.70 4.56
N VAL A 19 -17.80 -3.72 4.46
CA VAL A 19 -16.97 -2.94 5.39
C VAL A 19 -16.91 -1.53 4.82
N SER A 20 -17.68 -0.63 5.43
CA SER A 20 -17.56 0.81 5.19
C SER A 20 -16.07 1.18 5.24
N PHE A 21 -15.58 1.83 4.18
CA PHE A 21 -14.22 2.36 4.11
C PHE A 21 -14.09 3.54 5.08
N HIS A 22 -14.22 3.27 6.38
CA HIS A 22 -13.79 4.22 7.38
C HIS A 22 -12.26 4.21 7.32
N PHE A 23 -11.73 5.24 6.67
CA PHE A 23 -10.34 5.64 6.79
C PHE A 23 -10.13 6.09 8.23
N CYS A 24 -10.07 5.13 9.15
CA CYS A 24 -9.74 5.37 10.54
C CYS A 24 -8.22 5.63 10.60
N ILE A 25 -7.84 6.81 10.11
CA ILE A 25 -6.86 7.64 10.82
C ILE A 25 -7.72 8.55 11.70
N ASP A 26 -8.48 7.97 12.63
CA ASP A 26 -9.01 8.72 13.75
C ASP A 26 -7.84 8.88 14.71
N THR A 27 -6.93 9.80 14.38
CA THR A 27 -6.11 10.47 15.38
C THR A 27 -6.99 11.48 16.10
N GLU A 28 -8.06 11.01 16.74
CA GLU A 28 -8.51 11.66 17.95
C GLU A 28 -7.52 11.23 19.02
N LEU A 29 -6.71 12.21 19.43
CA LEU A 29 -5.64 12.11 20.40
C LEU A 29 -6.20 11.86 21.82
N GLU A 30 -7.28 11.09 21.97
CA GLU A 30 -7.60 10.46 23.24
C GLU A 30 -6.56 9.36 23.45
N THR A 31 -6.00 9.27 24.65
CA THR A 31 -4.88 8.39 24.97
C THR A 31 -5.27 6.92 24.80
N VAL A 32 -5.18 6.41 23.57
CA VAL A 32 -5.46 5.02 23.26
C VAL A 32 -4.42 4.18 23.97
N THR A 33 -4.80 3.61 25.11
CA THR A 33 -3.93 2.74 25.89
C THR A 33 -3.68 1.44 25.11
N ALA A 34 -2.47 0.90 25.19
CA ALA A 34 -2.12 -0.37 24.54
C ALA A 34 -3.09 -1.50 24.90
N THR A 35 -3.63 -1.48 26.11
CA THR A 35 -4.67 -2.39 26.60
C THR A 35 -6.01 -2.21 25.89
N GLY A 36 -6.40 -0.96 25.60
CA GLY A 36 -7.59 -0.65 24.79
C GLY A 36 -7.46 -1.20 23.37
N ILE A 37 -6.28 -1.07 22.76
CA ILE A 37 -5.99 -1.63 21.42
C ILE A 37 -6.01 -3.16 21.45
N ALA A 38 -5.41 -3.79 22.46
CA ALA A 38 -5.37 -5.25 22.58
C ALA A 38 -6.74 -5.90 22.84
N ASN A 39 -7.69 -5.14 23.39
CA ASN A 39 -9.06 -5.59 23.61
C ASN A 39 -9.99 -5.37 22.40
N ASP A 40 -9.56 -4.58 21.40
CA ASP A 40 -10.29 -4.43 20.15
C ASP A 40 -10.18 -5.72 19.32
N LYS A 41 -11.33 -6.35 19.06
CA LYS A 41 -11.45 -7.60 18.29
C LYS A 41 -10.89 -7.46 16.86
N THR A 42 -10.83 -6.25 16.34
CA THR A 42 -10.30 -5.96 15.00
C THR A 42 -8.81 -5.65 15.00
N ALA A 43 -8.17 -5.42 16.16
CA ALA A 43 -6.76 -5.02 16.24
C ALA A 43 -5.80 -6.05 15.66
N ALA A 44 -6.01 -7.35 15.94
CA ALA A 44 -5.21 -8.42 15.37
C ALA A 44 -5.34 -8.48 13.84
N THR A 45 -6.55 -8.24 13.32
CA THR A 45 -6.79 -8.20 11.87
C THR A 45 -6.16 -6.96 11.24
N ARG A 46 -6.27 -5.79 11.87
CA ARG A 46 -5.59 -4.57 11.38
C ARG A 46 -4.06 -4.74 11.38
N ALA A 47 -3.51 -5.28 12.47
CA ALA A 47 -2.08 -5.60 12.60
C ALA A 47 -1.61 -6.67 11.62
N SER A 48 -2.51 -7.53 11.12
CA SER A 48 -2.15 -8.54 10.13
C SER A 48 -1.87 -7.97 8.74
N GLY A 49 -2.09 -6.66 8.52
CA GLY A 49 -1.69 -5.96 7.31
C GLY A 49 -2.63 -6.13 6.12
N TRP A 50 -3.89 -6.55 6.32
CA TRP A 50 -4.82 -6.87 5.24
C TRP A 50 -4.97 -5.74 4.20
N LYS A 51 -4.97 -4.47 4.64
CA LYS A 51 -5.02 -3.31 3.74
C LYS A 51 -3.78 -3.22 2.84
N ILE A 52 -2.59 -3.47 3.38
CA ILE A 52 -1.33 -3.44 2.62
C ILE A 52 -1.30 -4.55 1.56
N TYR A 53 -1.83 -5.74 1.86
CA TYR A 53 -1.96 -6.82 0.88
C TYR A 53 -2.87 -6.48 -0.31
N HIS A 54 -3.81 -5.55 -0.16
CA HIS A 54 -4.67 -5.10 -1.26
C HIS A 54 -4.05 -3.92 -2.02
N LEU A 55 -3.23 -3.11 -1.34
CA LEU A 55 -2.56 -1.96 -1.96
C LEU A 55 -1.36 -2.40 -2.83
N ASP A 56 -0.67 -3.49 -2.50
CA ASP A 56 0.45 -3.99 -3.30
C ASP A 56 0.08 -4.31 -4.77
N PRO A 57 -0.98 -5.09 -5.07
CA PRO A 57 -1.39 -5.34 -6.45
C PRO A 57 -1.91 -4.08 -7.15
N GLN A 58 -2.54 -3.15 -6.42
CA GLN A 58 -2.98 -1.86 -6.99
C GLN A 58 -1.79 -1.00 -7.40
N LEU A 59 -0.71 -0.97 -6.62
CA LEU A 59 0.52 -0.27 -6.98
C LEU A 59 1.23 -0.91 -8.17
N GLU A 60 1.21 -2.24 -8.29
CA GLU A 60 1.74 -2.94 -9.46
C GLU A 60 0.95 -2.60 -10.73
N GLU A 61 -0.38 -2.52 -10.63
CA GLU A 61 -1.22 -2.10 -11.75
C GLU A 61 -0.92 -0.65 -12.16
N MET A 62 -0.80 0.27 -11.20
CA MET A 62 -0.39 1.66 -11.47
C MET A 62 0.99 1.73 -12.13
N LEU A 63 1.95 0.92 -11.67
CA LEU A 63 3.28 0.81 -12.29
C LEU A 63 3.20 0.33 -13.74
N GLN A 64 2.35 -0.66 -14.02
CA GLN A 64 2.19 -1.18 -15.37
C GLN A 64 1.61 -0.11 -16.30
N VAL A 65 0.54 0.57 -15.87
CA VAL A 65 -0.07 1.66 -16.65
C VAL A 65 0.95 2.76 -16.94
N GLU A 66 1.75 3.15 -15.95
CA GLU A 66 2.77 4.18 -16.15
C GLU A 66 3.87 3.75 -17.15
N ARG A 67 4.28 2.47 -17.11
CA ARG A 67 5.22 1.91 -18.09
C ARG A 67 4.63 1.92 -19.50
N ASP A 68 3.34 1.58 -19.63
CA ASP A 68 2.65 1.60 -20.93
C ASP A 68 2.56 3.04 -21.49
N VAL A 69 2.28 4.04 -20.63
CA VAL A 69 2.30 5.46 -21.01
C VAL A 69 3.69 5.87 -21.48
N LEU A 70 4.74 5.52 -20.73
CA LEU A 70 6.13 5.82 -21.10
C LEU A 70 6.49 5.23 -22.48
N ASP A 71 6.09 3.99 -22.74
CA ASP A 71 6.34 3.34 -24.02
C ASP A 71 5.61 4.03 -25.17
N MET A 72 4.38 4.53 -24.93
CA MET A 72 3.65 5.33 -25.91
C MET A 72 4.34 6.67 -26.18
N VAL A 73 4.82 7.36 -25.14
CA VAL A 73 5.58 8.61 -25.29
C VAL A 73 6.87 8.37 -26.09
N LYS A 74 7.60 7.28 -25.83
CA LYS A 74 8.80 6.90 -26.61
C LYS A 74 8.50 6.57 -28.07
N LYS A 75 7.33 6.01 -28.37
CA LYS A 75 6.89 5.80 -29.78
C LYS A 75 6.65 7.15 -30.48
N VAL A 76 6.07 8.12 -29.78
CA VAL A 76 5.88 9.47 -30.29
C VAL A 76 7.23 10.16 -30.50
N GLU A 77 8.14 10.06 -29.53
CA GLU A 77 9.53 10.54 -29.62
C GLU A 77 10.22 10.03 -30.89
N LYS A 78 10.21 8.71 -31.09
CA LYS A 78 10.81 8.08 -32.27
C LYS A 78 10.16 8.56 -33.58
N SER A 79 8.85 8.75 -33.58
CA SER A 79 8.12 9.26 -34.75
C SER A 79 8.54 10.69 -35.06
N LEU A 80 8.70 11.53 -34.04
CA LEU A 80 9.20 12.91 -34.19
C LEU A 80 10.63 12.93 -34.72
N SER A 81 11.52 12.06 -34.23
CA SER A 81 12.89 11.94 -34.75
C SER A 81 12.92 11.52 -36.24
N ASN A 82 11.99 10.69 -36.68
CA ASN A 82 11.87 10.35 -38.10
C ASN A 82 11.37 11.54 -38.94
N LEU A 83 10.47 12.36 -38.39
CA LEU A 83 10.00 13.58 -39.05
C LEU A 83 11.11 14.62 -39.17
N SER A 84 11.93 14.81 -38.13
CA SER A 84 13.03 15.79 -38.16
C SER A 84 14.11 15.44 -39.17
N GLN A 85 14.26 14.16 -39.51
CA GLN A 85 15.19 13.68 -40.55
C GLN A 85 14.59 13.72 -41.96
N CYS A 86 13.28 13.98 -42.10
CA CYS A 86 12.63 14.03 -43.40
C CYS A 86 12.90 15.38 -44.09
N ALA A 87 13.66 15.35 -45.18
CA ALA A 87 14.03 16.56 -45.95
C ALA A 87 12.83 17.31 -46.57
N THR A 88 11.65 16.68 -46.62
CA THR A 88 10.39 17.28 -47.11
C THR A 88 9.38 17.57 -46.00
N CYS A 89 9.81 17.54 -44.73
CA CYS A 89 8.94 17.84 -43.60
C CYS A 89 8.40 19.28 -43.72
N PRO A 90 7.06 19.47 -43.74
CA PRO A 90 6.46 20.81 -43.83
C PRO A 90 6.48 21.55 -42.48
N ILE A 91 6.98 20.93 -41.41
CA ILE A 91 7.01 21.48 -40.05
C ILE A 91 8.33 22.24 -39.84
N PRO A 92 8.29 23.50 -39.36
CA PRO A 92 9.48 24.26 -39.02
C PRO A 92 10.36 23.57 -37.95
N SER A 93 11.68 23.73 -38.03
CA SER A 93 12.64 23.09 -37.11
C SER A 93 12.44 23.50 -35.66
N ASP A 94 12.18 24.78 -35.40
CA ASP A 94 11.95 25.33 -34.06
C ASP A 94 10.71 24.71 -33.38
N VAL A 95 9.67 24.42 -34.17
CA VAL A 95 8.48 23.72 -33.69
C VAL A 95 8.80 22.26 -33.36
N LEU A 96 9.62 21.59 -34.19
CA LEU A 96 10.06 20.22 -33.93
C LEU A 96 10.92 20.14 -32.66
N ASP A 97 11.81 21.10 -32.46
CA ASP A 97 12.67 21.19 -31.28
C ASP A 97 11.83 21.42 -30.01
N GLY A 98 10.87 22.34 -30.04
CA GLY A 98 9.95 22.57 -28.93
C GLY A 98 9.07 21.37 -28.59
N LEU A 99 8.61 20.61 -29.61
CA LEU A 99 7.91 19.34 -29.39
C LEU A 99 8.83 18.28 -28.76
N GLY A 100 10.11 18.26 -29.16
CA GLY A 100 11.13 17.40 -28.58
C GLY A 100 11.30 17.64 -27.08
N GLU A 101 11.49 18.90 -26.67
CA GLU A 101 11.64 19.27 -25.25
C GLU A 101 10.43 18.84 -24.41
N ILE A 102 9.21 19.00 -24.93
CA ILE A 102 7.97 18.58 -24.25
C ILE A 102 7.95 17.05 -24.07
N ILE A 103 8.30 16.30 -25.11
CA ILE A 103 8.34 14.83 -25.08
C ILE A 103 9.40 14.36 -24.08
N GLU A 104 10.59 14.94 -24.10
CA GLU A 104 11.66 14.64 -23.14
C GLU A 104 11.21 14.92 -21.70
N GLY A 105 10.53 16.05 -21.48
CA GLY A 105 9.92 16.38 -20.19
C GLY A 105 8.90 15.33 -19.73
N ASN A 106 8.11 14.78 -20.66
CA ASN A 106 7.13 13.73 -20.36
C ASN A 106 7.81 12.39 -20.03
N VAL A 107 8.87 12.04 -20.75
CA VAL A 107 9.71 10.87 -20.45
C VAL A 107 10.30 11.01 -19.04
N ALA A 108 10.85 12.18 -18.70
CA ALA A 108 11.40 12.44 -17.38
C ALA A 108 10.34 12.33 -16.27
N ARG A 109 9.13 12.88 -16.49
CA ARG A 109 8.03 12.77 -15.53
C ARG A 109 7.61 11.32 -15.31
N SER A 110 7.44 10.56 -16.39
CA SER A 110 6.99 9.17 -16.28
C SER A 110 8.01 8.31 -15.54
N ASN A 111 9.31 8.49 -15.82
CA ASN A 111 10.38 7.82 -15.08
C ASN A 111 10.37 8.17 -13.57
N ARG A 112 10.10 9.44 -13.22
CA ARG A 112 9.99 9.84 -11.80
C ARG A 112 8.80 9.17 -11.11
N ILE A 113 7.66 9.09 -11.79
CA ILE A 113 6.46 8.44 -11.26
C ILE A 113 6.74 6.95 -11.02
N ILE A 114 7.34 6.25 -11.99
CA ILE A 114 7.75 4.84 -11.83
C ILE A 114 8.65 4.66 -10.61
N SER A 115 9.75 5.44 -10.50
CA SER A 115 10.66 5.36 -9.35
C SER A 115 9.96 5.66 -8.02
N HIS A 116 9.01 6.60 -8.02
CA HIS A 116 8.24 6.94 -6.83
C HIS A 116 7.31 5.80 -6.41
N LEU A 117 6.62 5.18 -7.36
CA LEU A 117 5.74 4.04 -7.11
C LEU A 117 6.54 2.82 -6.59
N GLU A 118 7.69 2.51 -7.18
CA GLU A 118 8.58 1.43 -6.72
C GLU A 118 9.10 1.68 -5.29
N THR A 119 9.47 2.93 -5.00
CA THR A 119 9.91 3.34 -3.67
C THR A 119 8.77 3.24 -2.65
N THR A 120 7.57 3.72 -2.99
CA THR A 120 6.38 3.67 -2.13
C THR A 120 5.99 2.23 -1.83
N ARG A 121 5.97 1.37 -2.85
CA ARG A 121 5.73 -0.07 -2.69
C ARG A 121 6.73 -0.70 -1.72
N THR A 122 8.02 -0.43 -1.91
CA THR A 122 9.08 -0.94 -1.02
C THR A 122 8.89 -0.48 0.42
N LYS A 123 8.54 0.80 0.63
CA LYS A 123 8.25 1.35 1.96
C LYS A 123 7.03 0.67 2.60
N MET A 124 5.97 0.40 1.83
CA MET A 124 4.77 -0.27 2.34
C MET A 124 5.03 -1.70 2.77
N VAL A 125 5.89 -2.44 2.07
CA VAL A 125 6.33 -3.78 2.52
C VAL A 125 7.10 -3.69 3.84
N LYS A 126 7.99 -2.70 3.99
CA LYS A 126 8.72 -2.46 5.25
C LYS A 126 7.80 -2.12 6.44
N LEU A 127 6.63 -1.52 6.19
CA LEU A 127 5.61 -1.33 7.22
C LEU A 127 5.03 -2.66 7.74
N LEU A 128 5.35 -3.81 7.15
CA LEU A 128 4.95 -5.11 7.69
C LEU A 128 6.05 -5.77 8.53
N ASP A 129 7.27 -5.25 8.57
CA ASP A 129 8.39 -5.86 9.31
C ASP A 129 8.13 -5.94 10.82
N HIS A 130 7.35 -4.99 11.35
CA HIS A 130 6.96 -4.96 12.77
C HIS A 130 5.73 -5.80 13.10
N ARG A 131 5.05 -6.38 12.08
CA ARG A 131 3.87 -7.23 12.24
C ARG A 131 4.04 -8.35 13.28
N PRO A 132 5.09 -9.21 13.23
CA PRO A 132 5.23 -10.29 14.20
C PRO A 132 5.35 -9.76 15.64
N THR A 133 6.10 -8.69 15.85
CA THR A 133 6.26 -8.05 17.16
C THR A 133 4.93 -7.47 17.67
N VAL A 134 4.17 -6.78 16.82
CA VAL A 134 2.86 -6.23 17.20
C VAL A 134 1.85 -7.34 17.50
N LEU A 135 1.81 -8.41 16.71
CA LEU A 135 0.92 -9.54 16.95
C LEU A 135 1.27 -10.28 18.26
N ASP A 136 2.56 -10.46 18.55
CA ASP A 136 3.03 -11.03 19.81
C ASP A 136 2.59 -10.16 21.01
N LEU A 137 2.80 -8.85 20.95
CA LEU A 137 2.35 -7.90 21.98
C LEU A 137 0.83 -7.91 22.18
N LEU A 138 0.06 -7.89 21.08
CA LEU A 138 -1.40 -7.97 21.15
C LEU A 138 -1.85 -9.25 21.86
N SER A 139 -1.27 -10.39 21.51
CA SER A 139 -1.62 -11.68 22.13
C SER A 139 -1.28 -11.73 23.63
N LYS A 140 -0.12 -11.18 24.04
CA LYS A 140 0.31 -11.06 25.44
C LYS A 140 -0.56 -10.09 26.25
N SER A 141 -1.07 -9.04 25.62
CA SER A 141 -1.95 -8.07 26.27
C SER A 141 -3.40 -8.56 26.38
N SER A 142 -3.88 -9.38 25.43
CA SER A 142 -5.21 -10.01 25.51
C SER A 142 -5.27 -11.15 26.54
N THR A 143 -4.16 -11.84 26.81
CA THR A 143 -4.06 -12.89 27.85
C THR A 143 -3.93 -12.31 29.25
N ASN A 144 -3.41 -11.08 29.38
CA ASN A 144 -3.41 -10.28 30.59
C ASN A 144 -4.78 -9.66 30.89
N LYS A 145 -5.86 -10.44 30.72
CA LYS A 145 -7.02 -10.26 31.60
C LYS A 145 -6.48 -10.53 33.00
N ARG A 146 -6.19 -9.48 33.77
CA ARG A 146 -6.12 -9.59 35.22
C ARG A 146 -7.41 -10.30 35.62
N SER A 147 -7.33 -11.58 35.94
CA SER A 147 -8.14 -12.17 36.99
C SER A 147 -7.78 -11.42 38.26
N SER A 148 -8.31 -10.21 38.42
CA SER A 148 -8.32 -9.55 39.71
C SER A 148 -9.11 -10.47 40.64
N PRO A 149 -8.51 -11.05 41.69
CA PRO A 149 -9.26 -11.79 42.68
C PRO A 149 -9.93 -10.74 43.56
N PHE A 150 -11.08 -10.22 43.15
CA PHE A 150 -11.87 -9.31 43.98
C PHE A 150 -13.32 -9.77 44.06
N HIS A 151 -13.60 -10.38 45.22
CA HIS A 151 -14.88 -10.65 45.86
C HIS A 151 -15.94 -11.52 45.16
N SER A 152 -15.77 -12.83 45.32
CA SER A 152 -16.92 -13.71 45.59
C SER A 152 -16.99 -13.96 47.11
N LEU A 153 -17.70 -13.12 47.84
CA LEU A 153 -18.12 -13.45 49.21
C LEU A 153 -19.17 -14.57 49.13
N PRO A 154 -19.05 -15.65 49.92
CA PRO A 154 -20.07 -16.69 49.95
C PRO A 154 -21.31 -16.16 50.70
N HIS A 155 -22.40 -15.92 49.95
CA HIS A 155 -23.74 -15.88 50.52
C HIS A 155 -24.11 -17.30 50.97
N LYS A 156 -23.87 -17.59 52.26
CA LYS A 156 -24.70 -18.46 53.12
C LYS A 156 -24.06 -18.58 54.50
N LEU A 157 -24.46 -17.69 55.40
CA LEU A 157 -24.64 -18.07 56.80
C LEU A 157 -26.13 -18.04 57.10
N ARG A 158 -26.61 -19.27 57.22
CA ARG A 158 -27.85 -19.78 57.80
C ARG A 158 -28.16 -19.10 59.14
N THR A 159 -29.37 -18.57 59.27
CA THR A 159 -30.25 -18.68 60.44
C THR A 159 -31.65 -18.91 59.95
#